data_AF-A0A2N3N9X7-F1
#
_entry.id   AF-A0A2N3N9X7-F1
#
_cell.length_a   1.000
_cell.length_b   1.000
_cell.length_c   1.000
_cell.angle_alpha   90.00
_cell.angle_beta   90.00
_cell.angle_gamma   90.00
#
_symmetry.space_group_name_H-M   'P 1'
#
loop_
_entity.id
_entity.type
_entity.pdbx_description
1 polymer ?
#
loop_
_entity_poly.entity_id
_entity_poly.type
_entity_poly.pdbx_seq_one_letter_code
_entity_poly.pdbx_strand_id
1 'polypeptide(L)'
;MVSSSALGLAALVALVQGHGLVESPAARAPGETTSAICGQHMVDFYKADGTSYPEALMRTANWQEGITEECDLYLCKGYQFEDNVDNVHEYNAGDVVDFKVQIRIPHVGYANVSVVDTAKNAVIGDPLKVWESGYADGAKFPNLPEDETSFSVTIPELDGQCAEPGACVIQWYWFGQGQTYESCVDFVVPAAADEE
;
A
#
# COMPACT_ATOMS: atom_id res chain seq x y z
N MET A 1 -38.20 -37.40 32.42
CA MET A 1 -37.08 -36.61 32.97
C MET A 1 -36.19 -36.17 31.81
N VAL A 2 -35.60 -34.98 31.95
CA VAL A 2 -35.38 -33.98 30.92
C VAL A 2 -34.21 -34.31 29.98
N SER A 3 -34.43 -34.34 28.66
CA SER A 3 -33.37 -34.31 27.64
C SER A 3 -32.96 -32.85 27.42
N SER A 4 -31.86 -32.44 28.05
CA SER A 4 -31.21 -31.15 27.77
C SER A 4 -30.47 -31.24 26.44
N SER A 5 -31.02 -30.61 25.40
CA SER A 5 -30.27 -30.32 24.17
C SER A 5 -29.46 -29.05 24.39
N ALA A 6 -28.14 -29.18 24.47
CA ALA A 6 -27.24 -28.02 24.46
C ALA A 6 -27.14 -27.50 23.02
N LEU A 7 -27.81 -26.38 22.71
CA LEU A 7 -27.52 -25.62 21.50
C LEU A 7 -26.14 -24.96 21.67
N GLY A 8 -25.15 -25.47 20.94
CA GLY A 8 -23.86 -24.80 20.79
C GLY A 8 -24.02 -23.56 19.93
N LEU A 9 -23.90 -22.38 20.52
CA LEU A 9 -23.86 -21.11 19.82
C LEU A 9 -22.45 -20.96 19.20
N ALA A 10 -22.31 -21.21 17.89
CA ALA A 10 -21.08 -20.89 17.18
C ALA A 10 -20.93 -19.37 17.09
N ALA A 11 -19.92 -18.81 17.77
CA ALA A 11 -19.59 -17.40 17.65
C ALA A 11 -18.98 -17.15 16.27
N LEU A 12 -19.69 -16.45 15.39
CA LEU A 12 -19.14 -15.92 14.14
C LEU A 12 -18.26 -14.72 14.52
N VAL A 13 -16.94 -14.90 14.53
CA VAL A 13 -16.01 -13.77 14.62
C VAL A 13 -16.07 -13.05 13.28
N ALA A 14 -16.80 -11.95 13.22
CA ALA A 14 -16.74 -11.06 12.07
C ALA A 14 -15.32 -10.49 12.02
N LEU A 15 -14.51 -10.96 11.07
CA LEU A 15 -13.22 -10.34 10.75
C LEU A 15 -13.54 -8.97 10.18
N VAL A 16 -13.37 -7.94 11.01
CA VAL A 16 -13.36 -6.55 10.54
C VAL A 16 -12.17 -6.45 9.58
N GLN A 17 -12.40 -5.86 8.42
CA GLN A 17 -11.40 -5.74 7.37
C GLN A 17 -10.88 -4.31 7.41
N GLY A 18 -9.58 -4.12 7.62
CA GLY A 18 -9.00 -2.79 7.63
C GLY A 18 -9.03 -2.15 6.25
N HIS A 19 -8.85 -0.83 6.21
CA HIS A 19 -8.92 -0.08 4.97
C HIS A 19 -8.04 1.16 5.09
N GLY A 20 -7.14 1.36 4.15
CA GLY A 20 -6.32 2.58 4.10
C GLY A 20 -5.64 2.81 2.74
N LEU A 21 -5.23 4.05 2.50
CA LEU A 21 -4.66 4.55 1.24
C LEU A 21 -3.87 5.84 1.49
N VAL A 22 -2.77 6.04 0.76
CA VAL A 22 -2.12 7.35 0.65
C VAL A 22 -2.94 8.27 -0.27
N GLU A 23 -3.42 9.40 0.26
CA GLU A 23 -4.16 10.44 -0.49
C GLU A 23 -3.22 11.47 -1.14
N SER A 24 -2.07 11.71 -0.53
CA SER A 24 -1.02 12.62 -1.02
C SER A 24 0.34 12.12 -0.55
N PRO A 25 1.39 12.14 -1.39
CA PRO A 25 1.37 12.44 -2.82
C PRO A 25 0.53 11.45 -3.63
N ALA A 26 0.39 11.67 -4.95
CA ALA A 26 -0.46 10.83 -5.78
C ALA A 26 0.06 9.38 -5.77
N ALA A 27 -0.72 8.47 -5.18
CA ALA A 27 -0.41 7.05 -5.19
C ALA A 27 -0.90 6.39 -6.48
N ARG A 28 -0.26 5.29 -6.89
CA ARG A 28 -0.68 4.48 -8.03
C ARG A 28 -2.15 4.12 -7.94
N ALA A 29 -2.82 4.16 -9.08
CA ALA A 29 -4.17 3.68 -9.29
C ALA A 29 -4.20 2.61 -10.40
N PRO A 30 -5.16 1.67 -10.37
CA PRO A 30 -5.26 0.64 -11.38
C PRO A 30 -5.93 1.15 -12.67
N GLY A 31 -5.38 0.79 -13.83
CA GLY A 31 -5.89 1.12 -15.16
C GLY A 31 -5.94 -0.07 -16.11
N GLU A 32 -5.78 0.21 -17.40
CA GLU A 32 -5.88 -0.81 -18.47
C GLU A 32 -4.72 -1.79 -18.42
N THR A 33 -3.51 -1.31 -18.10
CA THR A 33 -2.32 -2.17 -18.00
C THR A 33 -2.44 -3.09 -16.80
N THR A 34 -2.91 -2.57 -15.67
CA THR A 34 -3.24 -3.37 -14.49
C THR A 34 -4.31 -4.40 -14.81
N SER A 35 -5.35 -4.06 -15.60
CA SER A 35 -6.35 -5.05 -16.00
C SER A 35 -5.76 -6.16 -16.88
N ALA A 36 -4.78 -5.86 -17.73
CA ALA A 36 -4.16 -6.84 -18.61
C ALA A 36 -3.27 -7.83 -17.84
N ILE A 37 -2.62 -7.38 -16.76
CA ILE A 37 -1.68 -8.17 -15.96
C ILE A 37 -2.36 -8.83 -14.76
N CYS A 38 -3.22 -8.09 -14.05
CA CYS A 38 -3.87 -8.51 -12.81
C CYS A 38 -5.37 -8.78 -12.97
N GLY A 39 -5.91 -8.77 -14.19
CA GLY A 39 -7.31 -9.07 -14.47
C GLY A 39 -8.28 -7.93 -14.17
N GLN A 40 -9.36 -7.86 -14.95
CA GLN A 40 -10.39 -6.81 -14.81
C GLN A 40 -11.11 -6.87 -13.45
N HIS A 41 -11.32 -8.07 -12.91
CA HIS A 41 -11.99 -8.24 -11.62
C HIS A 41 -11.23 -7.57 -10.47
N MET A 42 -9.90 -7.63 -10.48
CA MET A 42 -9.04 -6.93 -9.52
C MET A 42 -9.20 -5.41 -9.64
N VAL A 43 -9.16 -4.89 -10.87
CA VAL A 43 -9.32 -3.46 -11.14
C VAL A 43 -10.69 -2.97 -10.67
N ASP A 44 -11.75 -3.71 -10.97
CA ASP A 44 -13.11 -3.36 -10.56
C ASP A 44 -13.25 -3.38 -9.03
N PHE A 45 -12.68 -4.38 -8.36
CA PHE A 45 -12.66 -4.49 -6.91
C PHE A 45 -12.02 -3.27 -6.26
N TYR A 46 -10.83 -2.87 -6.72
CA TYR A 46 -10.13 -1.72 -6.13
C TYR A 46 -10.65 -0.36 -6.58
N LYS A 47 -11.30 -0.25 -7.75
CA LYS A 47 -12.01 0.98 -8.13
C LYS A 47 -13.28 1.17 -7.31
N ALA A 48 -13.94 0.09 -6.88
CA ALA A 48 -15.08 0.16 -5.98
C ALA A 48 -14.68 0.60 -4.56
N ASP A 49 -13.51 0.18 -4.09
CA ASP A 49 -12.92 0.64 -2.83
C ASP A 49 -11.39 0.69 -2.89
N GLY A 50 -10.84 1.88 -3.16
CA GLY A 50 -9.40 2.11 -3.27
C GLY A 50 -8.63 1.87 -1.97
N THR A 51 -9.33 1.93 -0.83
CA THR A 51 -8.77 1.67 0.50
C THR A 51 -8.70 0.18 0.84
N SER A 52 -9.22 -0.69 -0.03
CA SER A 52 -9.17 -2.15 0.14
C SER A 52 -7.77 -2.71 -0.13
N TYR A 53 -7.61 -4.03 -0.03
CA TYR A 53 -6.32 -4.69 0.09
C TYR A 53 -6.26 -6.11 -0.49
N PRO A 54 -5.07 -6.72 -0.68
CA PRO A 54 -4.89 -8.02 -1.35
C PRO A 54 -5.70 -9.16 -0.76
N GLU A 55 -5.66 -9.38 0.56
CA GLU A 55 -6.37 -10.50 1.16
C GLU A 55 -7.90 -10.33 1.05
N ALA A 56 -8.42 -9.10 0.91
CA ALA A 56 -9.84 -8.87 0.67
C ALA A 56 -10.25 -9.27 -0.75
N LEU A 57 -9.45 -8.92 -1.75
CA LEU A 57 -9.62 -9.39 -3.12
C LEU A 57 -9.64 -10.93 -3.17
N MET A 58 -8.70 -11.59 -2.48
CA MET A 58 -8.58 -13.05 -2.47
C MET A 58 -9.77 -13.79 -1.84
N ARG A 59 -10.62 -13.09 -1.07
CA ARG A 59 -11.86 -13.65 -0.52
C ARG A 59 -13.06 -13.50 -1.43
N THR A 60 -12.93 -12.79 -2.54
CA THR A 60 -13.97 -12.70 -3.57
C THR A 60 -13.98 -13.96 -4.43
N ALA A 61 -15.13 -14.26 -5.04
CA ALA A 61 -15.20 -15.34 -6.03
C ALA A 61 -14.37 -14.98 -7.26
N ASN A 62 -13.71 -15.98 -7.85
CA ASN A 62 -12.93 -15.84 -9.09
C ASN A 62 -11.81 -14.78 -9.04
N TRP A 63 -11.26 -14.48 -7.87
CA TRP A 63 -10.24 -13.43 -7.74
C TRP A 63 -9.00 -13.62 -8.63
N GLN A 64 -8.72 -14.85 -9.06
CA GLN A 64 -7.60 -15.23 -9.93
C GLN A 64 -7.91 -15.07 -11.43
N GLU A 65 -9.15 -14.72 -11.80
CA GLU A 65 -9.57 -14.65 -13.19
C GLU A 65 -8.83 -13.53 -13.93
N GLY A 66 -8.05 -13.90 -14.95
CA GLY A 66 -7.26 -12.97 -15.75
C GLY A 66 -5.95 -12.51 -15.09
N ILE A 67 -5.62 -13.00 -13.90
CA ILE A 67 -4.32 -12.75 -13.27
C ILE A 67 -3.23 -13.55 -13.99
N THR A 68 -2.15 -12.86 -14.36
CA THR A 68 -0.92 -13.43 -14.94
C THR A 68 0.15 -13.64 -13.88
N GLU A 69 1.28 -14.27 -14.23
CA GLU A 69 2.38 -14.49 -13.27
C GLU A 69 3.14 -13.20 -12.95
N GLU A 70 3.01 -12.18 -13.79
CA GLU A 70 3.59 -10.86 -13.63
C GLU A 70 2.82 -9.98 -12.62
N CYS A 71 1.63 -10.41 -12.18
CA CYS A 71 0.86 -9.68 -11.19
C CYS A 71 1.39 -9.93 -9.77
N ASP A 72 2.13 -8.97 -9.22
CA ASP A 72 2.55 -8.98 -7.81
C ASP A 72 1.58 -8.18 -6.94
N LEU A 73 0.62 -8.86 -6.31
CA LEU A 73 -0.35 -8.23 -5.40
C LEU A 73 0.27 -7.60 -4.14
N TYR A 74 1.52 -7.91 -3.83
CA TYR A 74 2.27 -7.42 -2.67
C TYR A 74 3.43 -6.49 -3.06
N LEU A 75 3.30 -5.89 -4.24
CA LEU A 75 4.05 -4.72 -4.67
C LEU A 75 3.05 -3.72 -5.25
N CYS A 76 2.83 -2.60 -4.57
CA CYS A 76 1.89 -1.58 -5.01
C CYS A 76 0.47 -2.12 -5.27
N LYS A 77 0.04 -3.16 -4.54
CA LYS A 77 -1.23 -3.87 -4.76
C LYS A 77 -1.39 -4.48 -6.16
N GLY A 78 -0.29 -4.69 -6.90
CA GLY A 78 -0.29 -5.14 -8.29
C GLY A 78 -0.56 -4.03 -9.32
N TYR A 79 -0.62 -2.76 -8.90
CA TYR A 79 -0.84 -1.65 -9.82
C TYR A 79 0.39 -1.38 -10.68
N GLN A 80 0.13 -1.27 -11.99
CA GLN A 80 1.16 -1.14 -13.00
C GLN A 80 1.56 0.33 -13.19
N PHE A 81 2.83 0.57 -13.47
CA PHE A 81 3.38 1.92 -13.61
C PHE A 81 2.80 2.65 -14.83
N GLU A 82 2.53 1.91 -15.91
CA GLU A 82 2.04 2.44 -17.18
C GLU A 82 0.69 3.15 -17.05
N ASP A 83 -0.11 2.76 -16.05
CA ASP A 83 -1.38 3.43 -15.72
C ASP A 83 -1.19 4.76 -14.95
N ASN A 84 0.05 5.09 -14.57
CA ASN A 84 0.40 6.14 -13.60
C ASN A 84 1.51 7.08 -14.07
N VAL A 85 1.89 7.04 -15.36
CA VAL A 85 3.00 7.83 -15.92
C VAL A 85 2.86 9.35 -15.71
N ASP A 86 1.63 9.85 -15.57
CA ASP A 86 1.34 11.27 -15.35
C ASP A 86 1.48 11.71 -13.88
N ASN A 87 1.70 10.76 -12.95
CA ASN A 87 1.77 10.99 -11.51
C ASN A 87 3.19 10.89 -10.93
N VAL A 88 4.22 10.90 -11.78
CA VAL A 88 5.61 10.78 -11.33
C VAL A 88 6.09 12.08 -10.70
N HIS A 89 6.63 11.98 -9.49
CA HIS A 89 7.23 13.10 -8.79
C HIS A 89 8.74 13.16 -9.04
N GLU A 90 9.28 14.36 -9.27
CA GLU A 90 10.72 14.57 -9.32
C GLU A 90 11.19 15.12 -7.98
N TYR A 91 12.16 14.44 -7.36
CA TYR A 91 12.75 14.83 -6.08
C TYR A 91 14.28 14.81 -6.14
N ASN A 92 14.91 15.50 -5.21
CA ASN A 92 16.34 15.42 -4.92
C ASN A 92 16.57 14.73 -3.58
N ALA A 93 17.77 14.18 -3.38
CA ALA A 93 18.19 13.74 -2.06
C ALA A 93 18.10 14.90 -1.05
N GLY A 94 17.56 14.61 0.13
CA GLY A 94 17.27 15.59 1.17
C GLY A 94 15.92 16.29 1.06
N ASP A 95 15.17 16.14 -0.05
CA ASP A 95 13.82 16.69 -0.15
C ASP A 95 12.89 16.06 0.88
N VAL A 96 12.03 16.89 1.46
CA VAL A 96 11.00 16.46 2.41
C VAL A 96 9.70 16.26 1.65
N VAL A 97 9.14 15.06 1.76
CA VAL A 97 7.88 14.67 1.13
C VAL A 97 6.81 14.51 2.20
N ASP A 98 5.77 15.32 2.10
CA ASP A 98 4.62 15.26 2.99
C ASP A 98 3.63 14.19 2.52
N PHE A 99 3.28 13.30 3.43
CA PHE A 99 2.32 12.23 3.24
C PHE A 99 1.03 12.51 4.01
N LYS A 100 -0.09 12.24 3.33
CA LYS A 100 -1.42 12.16 3.93
C LYS A 100 -1.99 10.78 3.68
N VAL A 101 -2.32 10.07 4.74
CA VAL A 101 -2.88 8.72 4.70
C VAL A 101 -4.29 8.75 5.25
N GLN A 102 -5.22 8.21 4.47
CA GLN A 102 -6.57 7.91 4.94
C GLN A 102 -6.58 6.51 5.53
N ILE A 103 -6.97 6.39 6.80
CA ILE A 103 -7.31 5.11 7.44
C ILE A 103 -8.81 5.10 7.65
N ARG A 104 -9.52 4.27 6.90
CA ARG A 104 -10.98 4.15 6.94
C ARG A 104 -11.45 3.11 7.96
N ILE A 105 -10.73 2.00 8.08
CA ILE A 105 -10.99 0.97 9.10
C ILE A 105 -9.66 0.58 9.73
N PRO A 106 -9.43 0.90 11.02
CA PRO A 106 -8.14 0.72 11.70
C PRO A 106 -7.92 -0.71 12.17
N HIS A 107 -6.68 -1.17 12.05
CA HIS A 107 -6.16 -2.46 12.51
C HIS A 107 -4.78 -2.29 13.12
N VAL A 108 -4.70 -2.43 14.44
CA VAL A 108 -3.42 -2.25 15.15
C VAL A 108 -2.34 -3.16 14.56
N GLY A 109 -1.20 -2.57 14.22
CA GLY A 109 -0.17 -3.27 13.46
C GLY A 109 1.17 -2.56 13.38
N TYR A 110 1.98 -3.05 12.45
CA TYR A 110 3.26 -2.50 12.03
C TYR A 110 3.05 -1.67 10.77
N ALA A 111 3.77 -0.56 10.61
CA ALA A 111 3.82 0.16 9.34
C ALA A 111 5.21 0.73 9.07
N ASN A 112 5.51 0.97 7.80
CA ASN A 112 6.69 1.69 7.37
C ASN A 112 6.44 2.45 6.07
N VAL A 113 7.32 3.42 5.82
CA VAL A 113 7.48 4.03 4.51
C VAL A 113 8.90 3.75 4.04
N SER A 114 9.05 3.23 2.84
CA SER A 114 10.34 2.78 2.29
C SER A 114 10.46 3.15 0.82
N VAL A 115 11.69 3.38 0.35
CA VAL A 115 11.98 3.32 -1.09
C VAL A 115 12.06 1.85 -1.49
N VAL A 116 11.37 1.46 -2.56
CA VAL A 116 11.31 0.08 -3.07
C VAL A 116 11.73 0.05 -4.53
N ASP A 117 12.65 -0.84 -4.87
CA ASP A 117 12.98 -1.26 -6.23
C ASP A 117 11.84 -2.15 -6.74
N THR A 118 11.11 -1.66 -7.75
CA THR A 118 9.90 -2.33 -8.24
C THR A 118 10.22 -3.58 -9.07
N ALA A 119 11.39 -3.64 -9.71
CA ALA A 119 11.78 -4.82 -10.48
C ALA A 119 12.19 -5.99 -9.57
N LYS A 120 12.70 -5.69 -8.37
CA LYS A 120 13.15 -6.69 -7.39
C LYS A 120 12.15 -6.96 -6.28
N ASN A 121 11.10 -6.13 -6.14
CA ASN A 121 10.26 -6.05 -4.95
C ASN A 121 11.11 -6.03 -3.67
N ALA A 122 12.03 -5.06 -3.60
CA ALA A 122 13.01 -4.99 -2.53
C ALA A 122 13.20 -3.57 -2.01
N VAL A 123 13.23 -3.41 -0.69
CA VAL A 123 13.54 -2.13 -0.04
C VAL A 123 14.98 -1.72 -0.36
N ILE A 124 15.16 -0.46 -0.74
CA ILE A 124 16.47 0.18 -0.91
C ILE A 124 16.82 0.90 0.40
N GLY A 125 17.92 0.51 1.03
CA GLY A 125 18.40 1.13 2.27
C GLY A 125 17.51 0.86 3.48
N ASP A 126 17.50 1.79 4.42
CA ASP A 126 16.64 1.75 5.61
C ASP A 126 15.26 2.35 5.30
N PRO A 127 14.18 1.90 5.98
CA PRO A 127 12.89 2.58 5.88
C PRO A 127 12.99 4.07 6.26
N LEU A 128 12.32 4.91 5.48
CA LEU A 128 12.27 6.36 5.70
C LEU A 128 11.51 6.73 6.98
N LYS A 129 10.52 5.89 7.36
CA LYS A 129 9.77 6.00 8.60
C LYS A 129 9.24 4.63 9.03
N VAL A 130 9.22 4.36 10.33
CA VAL A 130 8.74 3.08 10.89
C VAL A 130 7.87 3.34 12.12
N TRP A 131 6.74 2.64 12.18
CA TRP A 131 5.96 2.44 13.39
C TRP A 131 6.04 0.95 13.74
N GLU A 132 6.96 0.59 14.63
CA GLU A 132 7.27 -0.81 14.95
C GLU A 132 6.06 -1.60 15.47
N SER A 133 5.15 -0.92 16.15
CA SER A 133 3.89 -1.46 16.62
C SER A 133 2.91 -0.34 16.95
N GLY A 134 1.63 -0.69 17.12
CA GLY A 134 0.61 0.25 17.61
C GLY A 134 0.04 1.18 16.53
N TYR A 135 0.50 1.08 15.29
CA TYR A 135 -0.01 1.86 14.16
C TYR A 135 -1.47 1.51 13.87
N ALA A 136 -2.31 2.51 13.60
CA ALA A 136 -3.73 2.36 13.31
C ALA A 136 -4.49 1.63 14.42
N ASP A 137 -4.25 2.01 15.68
CA ASP A 137 -4.96 1.44 16.83
C ASP A 137 -6.44 1.86 16.84
N GLY A 138 -7.32 0.88 16.62
CA GLY A 138 -8.77 1.08 16.60
C GLY A 138 -9.35 1.65 17.89
N ALA A 139 -8.66 1.52 19.03
CA ALA A 139 -9.08 2.15 20.28
C ALA A 139 -9.01 3.69 20.24
N LYS A 140 -8.25 4.27 19.30
CA LYS A 140 -8.07 5.71 19.14
C LYS A 140 -8.94 6.31 18.04
N PHE A 141 -9.58 5.49 17.21
CA PHE A 141 -10.37 5.95 16.06
C PHE A 141 -11.66 6.68 16.49
N PRO A 142 -12.05 7.79 15.84
CA PRO A 142 -11.50 8.37 14.61
C PRO A 142 -10.30 9.30 14.81
N ASN A 143 -9.83 9.50 16.05
CA ASN A 143 -8.75 10.43 16.39
C ASN A 143 -7.42 9.68 16.52
N LEU A 144 -7.01 9.02 15.42
CA LEU A 144 -5.68 8.40 15.35
C LEU A 144 -4.60 9.48 15.60
N PRO A 145 -3.43 9.10 16.14
CA PRO A 145 -2.30 10.02 16.24
C PRO A 145 -2.01 10.72 14.90
N GLU A 146 -1.71 12.00 14.94
CA GLU A 146 -1.47 12.81 13.74
C GLU A 146 -0.37 12.19 12.87
N ASP A 147 0.74 11.79 13.49
CA ASP A 147 1.86 11.11 12.84
C ASP A 147 1.54 9.73 12.26
N GLU A 148 0.29 9.21 12.35
CA GLU A 148 -0.13 8.01 11.62
C GLU A 148 -0.86 8.34 10.30
N THR A 149 -1.40 9.56 10.18
CA THR A 149 -2.27 9.98 9.06
C THR A 149 -1.75 11.22 8.32
N SER A 150 -0.80 11.96 8.91
CA SER A 150 -0.12 13.11 8.32
C SER A 150 1.29 13.17 8.87
N PHE A 151 2.28 12.92 8.03
CA PHE A 151 3.69 12.85 8.40
C PHE A 151 4.56 13.23 7.20
N SER A 152 5.86 13.38 7.41
CA SER A 152 6.81 13.61 6.32
C SER A 152 7.92 12.57 6.34
N VAL A 153 8.50 12.33 5.17
CA VAL A 153 9.71 11.51 4.99
C VAL A 153 10.76 12.32 4.23
N THR A 154 12.02 11.94 4.35
CA THR A 154 13.14 12.58 3.63
C THR A 154 13.67 11.63 2.58
N ILE A 155 13.83 12.10 1.34
CA ILE A 155 14.44 11.32 0.27
C ILE A 155 15.91 11.09 0.60
N PRO A 156 16.38 9.83 0.65
CA PRO A 156 17.77 9.54 0.95
C PRO A 156 18.65 9.77 -0.29
N GLU A 157 19.97 9.71 -0.09
CA GLU A 157 20.89 9.46 -1.20
C GLU A 157 20.62 8.06 -1.78
N LEU A 158 20.44 7.97 -3.10
CA LEU A 158 20.10 6.72 -3.80
C LEU A 158 21.21 6.24 -4.75
N ASP A 159 22.34 6.95 -4.80
CA ASP A 159 23.53 6.61 -5.59
C ASP A 159 23.20 6.35 -7.08
N GLY A 160 22.29 7.15 -7.65
CA GLY A 160 21.82 7.03 -9.04
C GLY A 160 20.77 5.94 -9.28
N GLN A 161 20.35 5.21 -8.24
CA GLN A 161 19.12 4.40 -8.31
C GLN A 161 17.90 5.31 -8.41
N CYS A 162 16.80 4.78 -8.94
CA CYS A 162 15.53 5.52 -9.07
C CYS A 162 15.60 6.74 -10.01
N ALA A 163 16.53 6.76 -10.97
CA ALA A 163 16.61 7.82 -11.98
C ALA A 163 15.59 7.67 -13.12
N GLU A 164 15.00 6.48 -13.27
CA GLU A 164 14.03 6.16 -14.32
C GLU A 164 12.62 6.05 -13.74
N PRO A 165 11.59 6.64 -14.39
CA PRO A 165 10.21 6.50 -13.96
C PRO A 165 9.78 5.04 -13.81
N GLY A 166 9.10 4.73 -12.70
CA GLY A 166 8.60 3.39 -12.41
C GLY A 166 9.65 2.40 -11.88
N ALA A 167 10.95 2.72 -11.92
CA ALA A 167 12.01 1.87 -11.37
C ALA A 167 11.96 1.77 -9.85
N CYS A 168 11.48 2.84 -9.19
CA CYS A 168 11.28 2.89 -7.76
C CYS A 168 9.97 3.55 -7.38
N VAL A 169 9.55 3.26 -6.16
CA VAL A 169 8.41 3.90 -5.51
C VAL A 169 8.74 4.22 -4.06
N ILE A 170 8.08 5.24 -3.52
CA ILE A 170 7.95 5.40 -2.07
C ILE A 170 6.71 4.61 -1.66
N GLN A 171 6.91 3.47 -1.02
CA GLN A 171 5.83 2.58 -0.59
C GLN A 171 5.49 2.86 0.88
N TRP A 172 4.25 3.26 1.14
CA TRP A 172 3.63 3.09 2.45
C TRP A 172 3.13 1.66 2.56
N TYR A 173 3.62 0.92 3.55
CA TYR A 173 3.22 -0.44 3.87
C TYR A 173 2.68 -0.47 5.30
N TRP A 174 1.53 -1.11 5.47
CA TRP A 174 0.94 -1.36 6.78
C TRP A 174 0.46 -2.80 6.85
N PHE A 175 0.84 -3.49 7.92
CA PHE A 175 0.40 -4.85 8.21
C PHE A 175 -0.29 -4.90 9.58
N GLY A 176 -1.59 -5.16 9.55
CA GLY A 176 -2.43 -5.19 10.74
C GLY A 176 -3.35 -6.41 10.72
N GLN A 177 -3.32 -7.22 11.77
CA GLN A 177 -4.22 -8.37 11.96
C GLN A 177 -4.25 -9.36 10.77
N GLY A 178 -3.11 -9.60 10.11
CA GLY A 178 -3.04 -10.53 8.97
C GLY A 178 -3.53 -9.95 7.64
N GLN A 179 -3.57 -8.62 7.52
CA GLN A 179 -4.01 -7.89 6.33
C GLN A 179 -2.92 -6.90 5.92
N THR A 180 -2.67 -6.80 4.61
CA THR A 180 -1.59 -5.99 4.04
C THR A 180 -2.15 -4.77 3.33
N TYR A 181 -1.66 -3.58 3.62
CA TYR A 181 -2.09 -2.34 2.98
C TYR A 181 -0.89 -1.66 2.37
N GLU A 182 -1.04 -1.28 1.10
CA GLU A 182 0.05 -0.68 0.35
C GLU A 182 -0.44 0.49 -0.49
N SER A 183 0.40 1.50 -0.60
CA SER A 183 0.25 2.58 -1.55
C SER A 183 1.64 3.00 -2.02
N CYS A 184 1.81 3.13 -3.33
CA CYS A 184 3.07 3.48 -3.95
C CYS A 184 2.99 4.84 -4.59
N VAL A 185 3.93 5.71 -4.27
CA VAL A 185 4.13 6.99 -4.94
C VAL A 185 5.31 6.83 -5.90
N ASP A 186 5.06 7.03 -7.19
CA ASP A 186 6.11 7.00 -8.21
C ASP A 186 6.95 8.27 -8.14
N PHE A 187 8.26 8.10 -8.18
CA PHE A 187 9.18 9.22 -8.17
C PHE A 187 10.45 8.91 -8.97
N VAL A 188 11.17 9.97 -9.31
CA VAL A 188 12.54 9.91 -9.81
C VAL A 188 13.45 10.80 -8.99
N VAL A 189 14.71 10.39 -8.87
CA VAL A 189 15.82 11.23 -8.42
C VAL A 189 16.78 11.38 -9.59
N PRO A 190 16.75 12.51 -10.31
CA PRO A 190 17.68 12.76 -11.40
C PRO A 190 19.11 12.66 -10.88
N ALA A 191 20.02 12.16 -11.74
CA ALA A 191 21.44 12.26 -11.44
C ALA A 191 21.79 13.73 -11.21
N ALA A 192 22.61 14.00 -10.18
CA ALA A 192 23.14 15.34 -9.97
C ALA A 192 23.77 15.80 -11.28
N ALA A 193 23.30 16.93 -11.81
CA ALA A 193 23.92 17.52 -12.99
C ALA A 193 25.38 17.80 -12.63
N ASP A 194 26.32 17.16 -13.33
CA ASP A 194 27.73 17.49 -13.19
C ASP A 194 27.88 19.00 -13.44
N GLU A 195 28.28 19.74 -12.42
CA GLU A 195 28.67 21.15 -12.61
C GLU A 195 29.95 21.16 -13.45
N GLU A 196 29.81 21.40 -14.76
CA GLU A 196 30.93 21.72 -15.68
C GLU A 196 31.66 23.02 -15.29
#